data_AF-A0A645B7J8-F1
#
_entry.id   AF-A0A645B7J8-F1
#
_cell.length_a   1.000
_cell.length_b   1.000
_cell.length_c   1.000
_cell.angle_alpha   90.00
_cell.angle_beta   90.00
_cell.angle_gamma   90.00
#
_symmetry.space_group_name_H-M   'P 1'
#
loop_
_entity.id
_entity.type
_entity.pdbx_description
1 polymer ?
#
loop_
_entity_poly.entity_id
_entity_poly.type
_entity_poly.pdbx_seq_one_letter_code
_entity_poly.pdbx_strand_id
1 'polypeptide(L)'
;MGVKCWHVDEIAQVMEERDIEVLILAVPASAAQNCVDKAVHSPSLKGILAFTPATVVVPEKILFYRVDIFVELEKLLFFLKEREGKH
;
A
#
# COMPACT_ATOMS: atom_id res chain seq x y z
N MET A 1 -15.94 -12.64 -11.55
CA MET A 1 -16.16 -12.50 -10.10
C MET A 1 -16.06 -11.03 -9.75
N GLY A 2 -16.92 -10.52 -8.88
CA GLY A 2 -16.86 -9.14 -8.39
C GLY A 2 -16.30 -9.12 -6.97
N VAL A 3 -15.56 -8.07 -6.63
CA VAL A 3 -15.18 -7.75 -5.26
C VAL A 3 -16.13 -6.66 -4.78
N LYS A 4 -16.67 -6.81 -3.56
CA LYS A 4 -17.53 -5.78 -2.97
C LYS A 4 -16.68 -4.53 -2.70
N CYS A 5 -17.19 -3.35 -3.06
CA CYS A 5 -16.58 -2.08 -2.69
C CYS A 5 -17.33 -1.51 -1.48
N TRP A 6 -16.58 -1.08 -0.47
CA TRP A 6 -17.09 -0.44 0.74
C TRP A 6 -16.71 1.03 0.76
N HIS A 7 -17.41 1.80 1.58
CA HIS A 7 -17.01 3.17 1.86
C HIS A 7 -15.72 3.17 2.70
N VAL A 8 -14.87 4.18 2.53
CA VAL A 8 -13.57 4.26 3.22
C VAL A 8 -13.72 4.33 4.75
N ASP A 9 -14.85 4.82 5.23
CA ASP A 9 -15.15 4.89 6.67
C ASP A 9 -15.38 3.49 7.29
N GLU A 10 -15.68 2.49 6.47
CA GLU A 10 -15.94 1.13 6.90
C GLU A 10 -14.65 0.28 6.97
N ILE A 11 -13.47 0.84 6.66
CA ILE A 11 -12.20 0.09 6.59
C ILE A 11 -11.99 -0.76 7.84
N ALA A 12 -12.05 -0.18 9.03
CA ALA A 12 -11.71 -0.89 10.25
C ALA A 12 -12.66 -2.07 10.52
N GLN A 13 -13.97 -1.83 10.35
CA GLN A 13 -15.01 -2.83 10.51
C GLN A 13 -14.83 -3.97 9.51
N VAL A 14 -14.64 -3.65 8.23
CA VAL A 14 -14.47 -4.66 7.17
C VAL A 14 -13.21 -5.48 7.39
N MET A 15 -12.13 -4.86 7.86
CA MET A 15 -10.89 -5.56 8.19
C MET A 15 -11.09 -6.55 9.34
N GLU A 16 -11.78 -6.15 10.40
CA GLU A 16 -12.02 -7.02 11.55
C GLU A 16 -12.98 -8.17 11.22
N GLU A 17 -14.12 -7.89 10.58
CA GLU A 17 -15.10 -8.91 10.19
C GLU A 17 -14.54 -9.98 9.25
N ARG A 18 -13.50 -9.65 8.50
CA ARG A 18 -12.90 -10.50 7.47
C ARG A 18 -11.50 -10.98 7.80
N ASP A 19 -11.00 -10.67 9.00
CA ASP A 19 -9.65 -11.01 9.45
C ASP A 19 -8.56 -10.56 8.45
N ILE A 20 -8.68 -9.33 7.95
CA ILE A 20 -7.74 -8.75 6.99
C ILE A 20 -6.55 -8.17 7.76
N GLU A 21 -5.36 -8.66 7.43
CA GLU A 21 -4.13 -8.27 8.12
C GLU A 21 -3.31 -7.22 7.37
N VAL A 22 -3.53 -7.08 6.06
CA VAL A 22 -2.71 -6.22 5.19
C VAL A 22 -3.59 -5.25 4.42
N LEU A 23 -3.25 -3.96 4.51
CA LEU A 23 -3.85 -2.90 3.72
C LEU A 23 -2.93 -2.51 2.55
N ILE A 24 -3.46 -2.46 1.34
CA ILE A 24 -2.76 -1.87 0.18
C ILE A 24 -3.24 -0.42 0.00
N LEU A 25 -2.34 0.55 0.13
CA LEU A 25 -2.63 1.97 -0.11
C LEU A 25 -2.34 2.35 -1.56
N ALA A 26 -3.40 2.45 -2.35
CA ALA A 26 -3.40 2.87 -3.75
C ALA A 26 -4.23 4.16 -3.96
N VAL A 27 -4.14 5.09 -3.01
CA VAL A 27 -4.89 6.35 -3.02
C VAL A 27 -3.97 7.55 -3.31
N PRO A 28 -4.51 8.70 -3.77
CA PRO A 28 -3.76 9.94 -3.87
C PRO A 28 -3.13 10.31 -2.52
N ALA A 29 -2.00 11.04 -2.58
CA ALA A 29 -1.22 11.31 -1.37
C ALA A 29 -2.01 12.08 -0.28
N SER A 30 -2.92 12.97 -0.70
CA SER A 30 -3.81 13.72 0.19
C SER A 30 -4.78 12.85 1.00
N ALA A 31 -5.09 11.65 0.52
CA ALA A 31 -6.03 10.72 1.17
C ALA A 31 -5.32 9.63 1.99
N ALA A 32 -4.01 9.47 1.83
CA ALA A 32 -3.26 8.34 2.40
C ALA A 32 -3.31 8.31 3.94
N GLN A 33 -3.02 9.43 4.59
CA GLN A 33 -3.03 9.49 6.07
C GLN A 33 -4.43 9.19 6.62
N ASN A 34 -5.48 9.75 6.01
CA ASN A 34 -6.86 9.49 6.47
C ASN A 34 -7.26 8.02 6.36
N CYS A 35 -6.81 7.31 5.32
CA CYS A 35 -7.04 5.87 5.19
C CYS A 35 -6.29 5.08 6.27
N VAL A 36 -5.04 5.46 6.57
CA VAL A 36 -4.23 4.87 7.64
C VAL A 36 -4.89 5.08 9.00
N ASP A 37 -5.26 6.32 9.32
CA ASP A 37 -5.86 6.68 10.60
C ASP A 37 -7.14 5.88 10.87
N LYS A 38 -7.93 5.60 9.83
CA LYS A 38 -9.10 4.72 9.93
C LYS A 38 -8.69 3.27 10.12
N ALA A 39 -7.77 2.77 9.31
CA ALA A 39 -7.34 1.37 9.33
C ALA A 39 -6.73 0.93 10.67
N VAL A 40 -5.97 1.81 11.34
CA VAL A 40 -5.30 1.47 12.61
C VAL A 40 -6.25 1.24 13.78
N HIS A 41 -7.54 1.58 13.63
CA HIS A 41 -8.57 1.19 14.60
C HIS A 41 -8.88 -0.31 14.55
N SER A 42 -8.56 -0.99 13.45
CA SER A 42 -8.73 -2.44 13.36
C SER A 42 -7.61 -3.17 14.11
N PRO A 43 -7.94 -4.10 15.02
CA PRO A 43 -6.93 -4.90 15.72
C PRO A 43 -6.27 -5.95 14.81
N SER A 44 -6.87 -6.31 13.67
CA SER A 44 -6.33 -7.30 12.74
C SER A 44 -5.23 -6.74 11.84
N LEU A 45 -5.17 -5.40 11.66
CA LEU A 45 -4.15 -4.77 10.84
C LEU A 45 -2.74 -5.04 11.40
N LYS A 46 -1.88 -5.63 10.57
CA LYS A 46 -0.47 -5.91 10.86
C LYS A 46 0.47 -5.22 9.88
N GLY A 47 0.04 -4.99 8.65
CA GLY A 47 0.91 -4.47 7.59
C GLY A 47 0.21 -3.51 6.63
N ILE A 48 0.98 -2.57 6.10
CA ILE A 48 0.54 -1.63 5.07
C ILE A 48 1.55 -1.67 3.92
N LEU A 49 1.04 -1.92 2.72
CA LEU A 49 1.79 -1.86 1.47
C LEU A 49 1.39 -0.59 0.70
N ALA A 50 2.27 0.40 0.66
CA ALA A 50 1.99 1.68 0.04
C ALA A 50 2.54 1.77 -1.39
N PHE A 51 1.65 1.94 -2.37
CA PHE A 51 1.98 2.32 -3.76
C PHE A 51 1.87 3.82 -3.99
N THR A 52 1.53 4.57 -2.94
CA THR A 52 1.37 6.02 -2.97
C THR A 52 2.70 6.70 -2.58
N PRO A 53 3.04 7.86 -3.18
CA PRO A 53 4.23 8.62 -2.80
C PRO A 53 4.10 9.32 -1.43
N ALA A 54 2.98 9.14 -0.73
CA ALA A 54 2.74 9.76 0.57
C ALA A 54 3.60 9.18 1.68
N THR A 55 4.20 10.07 2.48
CA THR A 55 4.67 9.73 3.82
C THR A 55 3.50 9.77 4.79
N VAL A 56 3.32 8.70 5.54
CA VAL A 56 2.26 8.54 6.53
C VAL A 56 2.87 8.20 7.88
N VAL A 57 2.20 8.61 8.95
CA VAL A 57 2.52 8.22 10.32
C VAL A 57 1.70 6.98 10.66
N VAL A 58 2.38 5.93 11.12
CA VAL A 58 1.79 4.66 11.55
C VAL A 58 2.30 4.29 12.94
N PRO A 59 1.52 3.58 13.76
CA PRO A 59 2.01 3.01 15.01
C PRO A 59 3.15 2.01 14.77
N GLU A 60 4.12 1.94 15.69
CA GLU A 60 5.32 1.08 15.54
C GLU A 60 5.01 -0.41 15.33
N LYS A 61 3.88 -0.89 15.88
CA LYS A 61 3.44 -2.29 15.72
C LYS A 61 3.00 -2.65 14.30
N ILE A 62 2.82 -1.67 13.41
CA ILE A 62 2.37 -1.88 12.04
C ILE A 62 3.56 -1.84 11.09
N LEU A 63 3.78 -2.93 10.37
CA LEU A 63 4.79 -2.98 9.32
C LEU A 63 4.36 -2.08 8.15
N PHE A 64 5.18 -1.10 7.79
CA PHE A 64 4.93 -0.22 6.66
C PHE A 64 6.00 -0.42 5.59
N TYR A 65 5.58 -0.88 4.41
CA TYR A 65 6.46 -1.05 3.26
C TYR A 65 5.95 -0.21 2.09
N ARG A 66 6.84 0.58 1.50
CA ARG A 66 6.53 1.39 0.32
C ARG A 66 7.12 0.73 -0.92
N VAL A 67 6.28 0.57 -1.94
CA VAL A 67 6.68 0.15 -3.28
C VAL A 67 6.77 1.39 -4.15
N ASP A 68 7.98 1.67 -4.64
CA ASP A 68 8.19 2.66 -5.68
C ASP A 68 8.32 1.96 -7.03
N ILE A 69 7.22 1.95 -7.78
CA ILE A 69 7.19 1.31 -9.11
C ILE A 69 8.15 2.01 -10.08
N PHE A 70 8.38 3.33 -9.94
CA PHE A 70 9.28 4.04 -10.85
C PHE A 70 10.72 3.58 -10.64
N VAL A 71 11.15 3.41 -9.39
CA VAL A 71 12.47 2.85 -9.08
C VAL A 71 12.63 1.45 -9.66
N GLU A 72 11.62 0.58 -9.53
CA GLU A 72 11.67 -0.76 -10.11
C GLU A 72 11.68 -0.76 -11.64
N LEU A 73 10.96 0.18 -12.27
CA LEU A 73 10.96 0.37 -13.72
C LEU A 73 12.30 0.91 -14.21
N GLU A 74 12.91 1.88 -13.52
CA GLU A 74 14.23 2.41 -13.86
C GLU A 74 15.30 1.32 -13.81
N LYS A 75 15.28 0.46 -12.77
CA LYS A 75 16.15 -0.72 -12.68
C LYS A 75 15.96 -1.65 -13.88
N LEU A 76 14.71 -1.96 -14.24
CA LEU A 76 14.41 -2.79 -15.40
C LEU A 76 14.99 -2.19 -16.69
N LEU A 77 14.77 -0.89 -16.90
CA LEU A 77 15.26 -0.18 -18.09
C LEU A 77 16.79 -0.14 -18.16
N PHE A 78 17.46 0.02 -17.02
CA PHE A 78 18.93 -0.06 -16.95
C PHE A 78 19.44 -1.44 -17.42
N PHE A 79 18.86 -2.53 -16.92
CA PHE A 79 19.27 -3.88 -17.30
C PHE A 79 18.97 -4.21 -18.77
N LEU A 80 17.91 -3.64 -19.35
CA LEU A 80 17.62 -3.76 -20.78
C LEU A 80 18.73 -3.11 -21.62
N LYS A 81 19.16 -1.88 -21.25
CA LYS A 81 20.25 -1.18 -21.95
C LYS A 81 21.59 -1.91 -21.86
N GLU A 82 21.94 -2.48 -20.70
CA GLU A 82 23.17 -3.27 -20.56
C GLU A 82 23.18 -4.53 -21.45
N ARG A 83 22.02 -5.10 -21.74
CA ARG A 83 21.88 -6.25 -22.63
C ARG A 83 21.99 -5.88 -24.10
N GLU A 84 21.47 -4.71 -24.49
CA GLU A 84 21.56 -4.21 -25.87
C GLU A 84 23.01 -3.84 -26.25
N GLY A 85 23.81 -3.33 -25.32
CA GLY A 85 25.23 -3.00 -25.57
C GLY A 85 26.19 -4.20 -25.64
N LYS A 86 25.69 -5.44 -25.55
CA LYS A 86 26.48 -6.69 -25.66
C LYS A 86 26.25 -7.46 -26.97
N HIS A 87 25.66 -6.81 -27.97
CA HIS A 87 25.63 -7.25 -29.37
C HIS A 87 26.28 -6.20 -30.26
#